data_AF-A0A7S2C3J8-F1
#
_entry.id   AF-A0A7S2C3J8-F1
#
_cell.length_a   1.000
_cell.length_b   1.000
_cell.length_c   1.000
_cell.angle_alpha   90.00
_cell.angle_beta   90.00
_cell.angle_gamma   90.00
#
_symmetry.space_group_name_H-M   'P 1'
#
loop_
_entity.id
_entity.type
_entity.pdbx_description
1 polymer ?
#
loop_
_entity_poly.entity_id
_entity_poly.type
_entity_poly.pdbx_seq_one_letter_code
_entity_poly.pdbx_strand_id
1 'polypeptide(L)'
;LNSPPPLPPRTVNDNLDISDILIKEVKALDPHAGVGPRGFKNHYLKSLEESHYEVEEACSAFSHYEDLTVLYLTDGMPRWLSRFMGGGMLNALAKEAPPQALIDLAATRRDPNESFAEVDARPSKAEDSDTSVACKALARLLTKPVRNAVKPEQLSVGVPGATTTMAIGIRERIEEAKKSGSPLLVVATDISNAHNEFCRERAQRSIMERADNDPSLTPLIRAHAVLADTNSPIFARDPSKHRPEFLCFSS
;
A
#
# COMPACT_ATOMS: atom_id res chain seq x y z
N LEU A 1 10.30 -14.61 14.09
CA LEU A 1 10.02 -13.54 13.11
C LEU A 1 11.36 -12.89 12.79
N ASN A 2 11.89 -13.13 11.60
CA ASN A 2 13.23 -12.65 11.24
C ASN A 2 13.18 -11.15 11.03
N SER A 3 13.92 -10.41 11.85
CA SER A 3 14.09 -8.97 11.67
C SER A 3 14.71 -8.70 10.30
N PRO A 4 14.31 -7.61 9.61
CA PRO A 4 14.96 -7.20 8.37
C PRO A 4 16.47 -7.01 8.60
N PRO A 5 17.30 -7.26 7.58
CA PRO A 5 18.74 -7.02 7.67
C PRO A 5 19.03 -5.54 8.03
N PRO A 6 20.19 -5.26 8.65
CA PRO A 6 20.57 -3.90 8.98
C PRO A 6 20.58 -3.04 7.72
N LEU A 7 20.01 -1.84 7.81
CA LEU A 7 19.95 -0.93 6.68
C LEU A 7 21.35 -0.36 6.39
N PRO A 8 21.65 -0.04 5.12
CA PRO A 8 22.94 0.57 4.78
C PRO A 8 23.12 1.92 5.49
N PRO A 9 24.36 2.44 5.60
CA PRO A 9 24.60 3.80 6.07
C PRO A 9 23.82 4.82 5.22
N ARG A 10 23.45 5.96 5.81
CA ARG A 10 22.82 7.03 5.02
C ARG A 10 23.82 7.59 4.01
N THR A 11 23.39 7.74 2.77
CA THR A 11 24.19 8.34 1.68
C THR A 11 23.48 9.55 1.09
N VAL A 12 24.17 10.35 0.27
CA VAL A 12 23.56 11.49 -0.44
C VAL A 12 22.42 11.03 -1.37
N ASN A 13 22.43 9.76 -1.82
CA ASN A 13 21.38 9.15 -2.63
C ASN A 13 20.11 8.79 -1.85
N ASP A 14 20.10 8.95 -0.51
CA ASP A 14 18.89 8.79 0.31
C ASP A 14 18.02 10.06 0.33
N ASN A 15 18.44 11.14 -0.34
CA ASN A 15 17.62 12.36 -0.48
C ASN A 15 16.43 12.06 -1.38
N LEU A 16 15.27 11.85 -0.76
CA LEU A 16 14.00 11.62 -1.43
C LEU A 16 13.37 12.96 -1.82
N ASP A 17 13.36 13.27 -3.11
CA ASP A 17 12.58 14.37 -3.66
C ASP A 17 11.28 13.82 -4.29
N ILE A 18 10.15 14.13 -3.64
CA ILE A 18 8.81 13.75 -4.09
C ILE A 18 7.81 14.90 -4.06
N SER A 19 8.23 16.14 -3.84
CA SER A 19 7.33 17.29 -3.65
C SER A 19 6.30 17.43 -4.78
N ASP A 20 6.77 17.44 -6.03
CA ASP A 20 5.90 17.54 -7.21
C ASP A 20 4.89 16.39 -7.33
N ILE A 21 5.30 15.19 -6.93
CA ILE A 21 4.44 14.01 -6.97
C ILE A 21 3.44 14.08 -5.82
N LEU A 22 3.89 14.50 -4.63
CA LEU A 22 3.07 14.65 -3.45
C LEU A 22 1.92 15.63 -3.69
N ILE A 23 2.20 16.80 -4.26
CA ILE A 23 1.18 17.79 -4.63
C ILE A 23 0.13 17.17 -5.58
N LYS A 24 0.56 16.41 -6.59
CA LYS A 24 -0.35 15.74 -7.52
C LYS A 24 -1.25 14.72 -6.82
N GLU A 25 -0.70 13.95 -5.89
CA GLU A 25 -1.47 12.96 -5.13
C GLU A 25 -2.43 13.63 -4.14
N VAL A 26 -2.06 14.78 -3.53
CA VAL A 26 -2.98 15.58 -2.70
C VAL A 26 -4.15 16.13 -3.53
N LYS A 27 -3.87 16.70 -4.71
CA LYS A 27 -4.91 17.21 -5.63
C LYS A 27 -5.92 16.15 -6.04
N ALA A 28 -5.45 14.92 -6.21
CA ALA A 28 -6.27 13.77 -6.62
C ALA A 28 -7.16 13.21 -5.51
N LEU A 29 -7.06 13.69 -4.26
CA LEU A 29 -7.86 13.18 -3.14
C LEU A 29 -9.35 13.51 -3.31
N ASP A 30 -10.21 12.55 -2.96
CA ASP A 30 -11.61 12.83 -2.66
C ASP A 30 -11.71 13.45 -1.26
N PRO A 31 -12.17 14.72 -1.12
CA PRO A 31 -12.26 15.38 0.19
C PRO A 31 -13.23 14.71 1.16
N HIS A 32 -14.18 13.90 0.68
CA HIS A 32 -15.16 13.19 1.50
C HIS A 32 -14.68 11.82 2.01
N ALA A 33 -13.50 11.38 1.56
CA ALA A 33 -12.84 10.16 2.02
C ALA A 33 -11.76 10.45 3.09
N GLY A 34 -11.07 9.41 3.54
CA GLY A 34 -10.05 9.49 4.60
C GLY A 34 -10.59 8.93 5.91
N VAL A 35 -10.20 7.69 6.21
CA VAL A 35 -10.83 6.86 7.24
C VAL A 35 -9.82 6.33 8.24
N GLY A 36 -8.65 6.96 8.40
CA GLY A 36 -7.60 6.50 9.31
C GLY A 36 -7.92 6.69 10.80
N PRO A 37 -7.12 6.08 11.69
CA PRO A 37 -7.41 6.00 13.12
C PRO A 37 -7.20 7.33 13.87
N ARG A 38 -6.35 8.24 13.36
CA ARG A 38 -6.10 9.56 13.97
C ARG A 38 -7.19 10.57 13.60
N GLY A 39 -8.07 10.22 12.66
CA GLY A 39 -9.11 11.11 12.17
C GLY A 39 -8.58 12.19 11.21
N PHE A 40 -7.39 11.98 10.63
CA PHE A 40 -6.78 12.94 9.72
C PHE A 40 -7.33 12.73 8.29
N LYS A 41 -8.26 13.60 7.89
CA LYS A 41 -9.07 13.47 6.67
C LYS A 41 -8.41 14.08 5.45
N ASN A 42 -8.80 13.61 4.27
CA ASN A 42 -8.32 14.12 2.98
C ASN A 42 -8.56 15.62 2.82
N HIS A 43 -9.71 16.13 3.30
CA HIS A 43 -10.04 17.55 3.26
C HIS A 43 -8.94 18.43 3.89
N TYR A 44 -8.30 18.00 4.98
CA TYR A 44 -7.26 18.80 5.63
C TYR A 44 -6.06 19.03 4.71
N LEU A 45 -5.59 17.99 4.02
CA LEU A 45 -4.50 18.12 3.04
C LEU A 45 -4.91 18.94 1.82
N LYS A 46 -6.13 18.75 1.32
CA LYS A 46 -6.63 19.55 0.20
C LYS A 46 -6.66 21.03 0.53
N SER A 47 -7.19 21.41 1.69
CA SER A 47 -7.26 22.81 2.07
C SER A 47 -5.89 23.44 2.30
N LEU A 48 -4.93 22.67 2.83
CA LEU A 48 -3.54 23.12 2.93
C LEU A 48 -2.92 23.36 1.55
N GLU A 49 -3.10 22.45 0.59
CA GLU A 49 -2.56 22.59 -0.76
C GLU A 49 -3.22 23.75 -1.53
N GLU A 50 -4.55 23.85 -1.47
CA GLU A 50 -5.31 24.92 -2.12
C GLU A 50 -4.90 26.31 -1.62
N SER A 51 -4.61 26.44 -0.31
CA SER A 51 -4.24 27.71 0.31
C SER A 51 -2.72 27.95 0.33
N HIS A 52 -1.91 26.97 -0.10
CA HIS A 52 -0.45 26.97 0.04
C HIS A 52 0.22 28.20 -0.59
N TYR A 53 -0.34 28.72 -1.68
CA TYR A 53 0.22 29.85 -2.43
C TYR A 53 -0.29 31.21 -1.98
N GLU A 54 -1.32 31.25 -1.14
CA GLU A 54 -2.03 32.48 -0.76
C GLU A 54 -1.92 32.80 0.73
N VAL A 55 -1.78 31.78 1.58
CA VAL A 55 -1.79 31.89 3.04
C VAL A 55 -0.44 31.43 3.59
N GLU A 56 0.25 32.31 4.32
CA GLU A 56 1.58 32.03 4.88
C GLU A 56 1.58 30.82 5.81
N GLU A 57 0.55 30.69 6.65
CA GLU A 57 0.40 29.54 7.54
C GLU A 57 0.19 28.23 6.78
N ALA A 58 -0.57 28.25 5.68
CA ALA A 58 -0.77 27.08 4.84
C ALA A 58 0.51 26.71 4.07
N CYS A 59 1.26 27.72 3.62
CA CYS A 59 2.57 27.54 3.01
C CYS A 59 3.51 26.78 3.94
N SER A 60 3.70 27.33 5.15
CA SER A 60 4.53 26.75 6.20
C SER A 60 4.06 25.36 6.62
N ALA A 61 2.75 25.15 6.83
CA ALA A 61 2.20 23.86 7.23
C ALA A 61 2.39 22.78 6.16
N PHE A 62 2.26 23.14 4.88
CA PHE A 62 2.49 22.19 3.79
C PHE A 62 3.97 21.82 3.67
N SER A 63 4.89 22.77 3.79
CA SER A 63 6.34 22.48 3.81
C SER A 63 6.71 21.53 4.96
N HIS A 64 6.15 21.73 6.17
CA HIS A 64 6.34 20.79 7.27
C HIS A 64 5.76 19.40 6.97
N TYR A 65 4.64 19.32 6.24
CA TYR A 65 4.07 18.05 5.80
C TYR A 65 4.97 17.33 4.77
N GLU A 66 5.61 18.07 3.86
CA GLU A 66 6.62 17.52 2.94
C GLU A 66 7.82 16.94 3.72
N ASP A 67 8.37 17.70 4.67
CA ASP A 67 9.46 17.23 5.53
C ASP A 67 9.07 15.98 6.33
N LEU A 68 7.88 16.00 6.93
CA LEU A 68 7.34 14.86 7.68
C LEU A 68 7.20 13.62 6.78
N THR A 69 6.74 13.83 5.54
CA THR A 69 6.61 12.76 4.53
C THR A 69 7.96 12.13 4.21
N VAL A 70 8.98 12.95 3.97
CA VAL A 70 10.34 12.46 3.71
C VAL A 70 10.88 11.71 4.92
N LEU A 71 10.73 12.25 6.13
CA LEU A 71 11.16 11.58 7.37
C LEU A 71 10.47 10.23 7.58
N TYR A 72 9.19 10.12 7.25
CA TYR A 72 8.41 8.88 7.37
C TYR A 72 8.93 7.82 6.40
N LEU A 73 9.11 8.17 5.13
CA LEU A 73 9.49 7.22 4.08
C LEU A 73 10.97 6.84 4.11
N THR A 74 11.83 7.68 4.68
CA THR A 74 13.30 7.48 4.69
C THR A 74 13.85 6.91 5.99
N ASP A 75 12.99 6.39 6.89
CA ASP A 75 13.39 5.93 8.22
C ASP A 75 14.11 7.04 9.02
N GLY A 76 13.63 8.28 8.92
CA GLY A 76 14.14 9.44 9.65
C GLY A 76 13.45 9.70 10.98
N MET A 77 12.33 9.03 11.22
CA MET A 77 11.57 9.15 12.47
C MET A 77 12.04 8.14 13.53
N PRO A 78 11.88 8.47 14.82
CA PRO A 78 11.91 7.45 15.87
C PRO A 78 10.88 6.34 15.58
N ARG A 79 11.25 5.08 15.82
CA ARG A 79 10.42 3.91 15.46
C ARG A 79 9.04 3.89 16.11
N TRP A 80 8.91 4.43 17.32
CA TRP A 80 7.59 4.54 17.96
C TRP A 80 6.65 5.48 17.19
N LEU A 81 7.19 6.55 16.60
CA LEU A 81 6.43 7.54 15.86
C LEU A 81 6.04 7.00 14.47
N SER A 82 6.97 6.34 13.76
CA SER A 82 6.67 5.71 12.48
C SER A 82 5.58 4.64 12.62
N ARG A 83 5.62 3.84 13.70
CA ARG A 83 4.57 2.86 14.01
C ARG A 83 3.24 3.51 14.32
N PHE A 84 3.23 4.60 15.09
CA PHE A 84 2.01 5.34 15.39
C PHE A 84 1.38 5.94 14.13
N MET A 85 2.19 6.56 13.25
CA MET A 85 1.74 7.13 11.99
C MET A 85 1.26 6.07 11.00
N GLY A 86 1.97 4.94 10.89
CA GLY A 86 1.59 3.79 10.06
C GLY A 86 0.47 2.94 10.65
N GLY A 87 -0.17 3.38 11.74
CA GLY A 87 -1.38 2.79 12.27
C GLY A 87 -2.53 2.89 11.27
N GLY A 88 -3.46 1.93 11.32
CA GLY A 88 -4.53 1.89 10.32
C GLY A 88 -5.84 1.35 10.84
N MET A 89 -6.92 1.77 10.16
CA MET A 89 -8.25 1.24 10.36
C MET A 89 -8.42 -0.04 9.54
N LEU A 90 -8.82 -1.11 10.20
CA LEU A 90 -9.23 -2.34 9.55
C LEU A 90 -10.56 -2.12 8.85
N ASN A 91 -10.56 -2.35 7.54
CA ASN A 91 -11.76 -2.39 6.73
C ASN A 91 -11.87 -3.77 6.08
N ALA A 92 -13.05 -4.40 6.18
CA ALA A 92 -13.36 -5.59 5.41
C ALA A 92 -13.74 -5.18 3.99
N LEU A 93 -12.90 -5.53 3.01
CA LEU A 93 -13.19 -5.32 1.61
C LEU A 93 -13.84 -6.58 1.04
N ALA A 94 -15.17 -6.58 0.96
CA ALA A 94 -15.91 -7.65 0.30
C ALA A 94 -15.52 -7.72 -1.18
N LYS A 95 -15.23 -8.93 -1.69
CA LYS A 95 -14.89 -9.14 -3.11
C LYS A 95 -16.07 -8.82 -4.02
N GLU A 96 -17.27 -9.11 -3.54
CA GLU A 96 -18.54 -8.81 -4.18
C GLU A 96 -19.45 -8.09 -3.19
N ALA A 97 -20.40 -7.31 -3.68
CA ALA A 97 -21.39 -6.68 -2.82
C ALA A 97 -22.19 -7.77 -2.09
N PRO A 98 -22.35 -7.67 -0.75
CA PRO A 98 -23.16 -8.63 -0.01
C PRO A 98 -24.58 -8.69 -0.58
N PRO A 99 -25.16 -9.89 -0.79
CA PRO A 99 -26.56 -10.02 -1.19
C PRO A 99 -27.49 -9.23 -0.24
N GLN A 100 -28.49 -8.54 -0.80
CA GLN A 100 -29.42 -7.73 0.00
C GLN A 100 -30.11 -8.55 1.12
N ALA A 101 -30.42 -9.82 0.85
CA ALA A 101 -30.99 -10.72 1.85
C ALA A 101 -30.10 -10.90 3.09
N LEU A 102 -28.76 -10.90 2.93
CA LEU A 102 -27.84 -10.94 4.07
C LEU A 102 -27.81 -9.63 4.84
N ILE A 103 -27.90 -8.49 4.15
CA ILE A 103 -27.99 -7.16 4.77
C ILE A 103 -29.27 -7.07 5.62
N ASP A 104 -30.40 -7.48 5.06
CA ASP A 104 -31.70 -7.48 5.73
C ASP A 104 -31.70 -8.45 6.92
N LEU A 105 -31.10 -9.64 6.76
CA LEU A 105 -30.95 -10.60 7.85
C LEU A 105 -30.07 -10.04 8.99
N ALA A 106 -28.96 -9.40 8.66
CA ALA A 106 -28.08 -8.77 9.63
C ALA A 106 -28.78 -7.68 10.46
N ALA A 107 -29.71 -6.93 9.85
CA ALA A 107 -30.51 -5.93 10.55
C ALA A 107 -31.50 -6.51 11.58
N THR A 108 -31.80 -7.82 11.51
CA THR A 108 -32.76 -8.49 12.39
C THR A 108 -32.12 -9.40 13.45
N ARG A 109 -30.81 -9.70 13.33
CA ARG A 109 -30.10 -10.57 14.28
C ARG A 109 -29.56 -9.81 15.49
N ARG A 110 -29.35 -10.54 16.59
CA ARG A 110 -28.62 -10.05 17.77
C ARG A 110 -27.14 -9.80 17.49
N ASP A 111 -26.53 -10.63 16.65
CA ASP A 111 -25.16 -10.45 16.15
C ASP A 111 -25.16 -10.43 14.61
N PRO A 112 -25.00 -9.25 13.99
CA PRO A 112 -24.89 -9.09 12.54
C PRO A 112 -23.71 -9.86 11.93
N ASN A 113 -22.65 -10.15 12.69
CA ASN A 113 -21.42 -10.75 12.18
C ASN A 113 -21.63 -12.19 11.70
N GLU A 114 -22.57 -12.93 12.31
CA GLU A 114 -22.90 -14.28 11.87
C GLU A 114 -23.45 -14.31 10.44
N SER A 115 -24.26 -13.30 10.06
CA SER A 115 -24.82 -13.19 8.71
C SER A 115 -23.76 -12.85 7.66
N PHE A 116 -22.69 -12.16 8.06
CA PHE A 116 -21.61 -11.73 7.17
C PHE A 116 -20.42 -12.70 7.16
N ALA A 117 -20.43 -13.79 7.95
CA ALA A 117 -19.36 -14.78 7.99
C ALA A 117 -19.14 -15.49 6.63
N GLU A 118 -20.19 -15.57 5.80
CA GLU A 118 -20.13 -16.18 4.47
C GLU A 118 -19.66 -15.20 3.37
N VAL A 119 -19.55 -13.90 3.68
CA VAL A 119 -19.07 -12.91 2.72
C VAL A 119 -17.56 -13.06 2.56
N ASP A 120 -17.14 -13.41 1.36
CA ASP A 120 -15.72 -13.46 0.99
C ASP A 120 -15.14 -12.04 0.96
N ALA A 121 -14.48 -11.67 2.06
CA ALA A 121 -13.88 -10.37 2.26
C ALA A 121 -12.39 -10.50 2.58
N ARG A 122 -11.63 -9.47 2.20
CA ARG A 122 -10.21 -9.35 2.53
C ARG A 122 -10.01 -8.26 3.58
N PRO A 123 -9.17 -8.49 4.61
CA PRO A 123 -8.78 -7.43 5.51
C PRO A 123 -7.93 -6.41 4.76
N SER A 124 -8.25 -5.13 4.93
CA SER A 124 -7.45 -4.02 4.42
C SER A 124 -7.13 -3.04 5.53
N LYS A 125 -5.87 -2.61 5.60
CA LYS A 125 -5.40 -1.59 6.54
C LYS A 125 -5.45 -0.24 5.83
N ALA A 126 -6.40 0.62 6.21
CA ALA A 126 -6.47 2.00 5.73
C ALA A 126 -5.76 2.94 6.71
N GLU A 127 -4.64 3.51 6.28
CA GLU A 127 -3.94 4.53 7.06
C GLU A 127 -4.64 5.89 6.98
N ASP A 128 -4.20 6.83 7.80
CA ASP A 128 -4.61 8.24 7.68
C ASP A 128 -4.11 8.86 6.37
N SER A 129 -4.72 9.99 6.01
CA SER A 129 -4.57 10.57 4.67
C SER A 129 -3.14 11.03 4.39
N ASP A 130 -2.43 11.54 5.39
CA ASP A 130 -1.04 11.97 5.31
C ASP A 130 -0.11 10.82 4.91
N THR A 131 -0.16 9.70 5.63
CA THR A 131 0.72 8.55 5.34
C THR A 131 0.27 7.79 4.09
N SER A 132 -1.04 7.71 3.84
CA SER A 132 -1.57 7.12 2.60
C SER A 132 -1.07 7.86 1.37
N VAL A 133 -1.09 9.20 1.40
CA VAL A 133 -0.61 10.05 0.31
C VAL A 133 0.91 9.95 0.17
N ALA A 134 1.67 9.95 1.27
CA ALA A 134 3.10 9.70 1.26
C ALA A 134 3.44 8.37 0.54
N CYS A 135 2.78 7.28 0.93
CA CYS A 135 2.97 5.96 0.31
C CYS A 135 2.59 5.94 -1.18
N LYS A 136 1.50 6.63 -1.57
CA LYS A 136 1.09 6.75 -2.98
C LYS A 136 2.10 7.55 -3.81
N ALA A 137 2.61 8.66 -3.27
CA ALA A 137 3.62 9.47 -3.94
C ALA A 137 4.90 8.66 -4.17
N LEU A 138 5.35 7.92 -3.15
CA LEU A 138 6.48 7.01 -3.30
C LEU A 138 6.21 5.90 -4.33
N ALA A 139 5.02 5.28 -4.29
CA ALA A 139 4.65 4.25 -5.25
C ALA A 139 4.66 4.78 -6.69
N ARG A 140 4.20 6.01 -6.90
CA ARG A 140 4.24 6.69 -8.21
C ARG A 140 5.68 6.90 -8.66
N LEU A 141 6.57 7.38 -7.79
CA LEU A 141 8.00 7.54 -8.08
C LEU A 141 8.64 6.20 -8.49
N LEU A 142 8.36 5.14 -7.73
CA LEU A 142 9.03 3.84 -7.87
C LEU A 142 8.39 2.90 -8.89
N THR A 143 7.21 3.22 -9.43
CA THR A 143 6.49 2.35 -10.37
C THR A 143 7.36 1.94 -11.56
N LYS A 144 8.06 2.89 -12.20
CA LYS A 144 8.90 2.60 -13.37
C LYS A 144 10.18 1.83 -12.99
N PRO A 145 10.97 2.26 -11.99
CA PRO A 145 12.10 1.50 -11.46
C PRO A 145 11.76 0.05 -11.12
N VAL A 146 10.76 -0.18 -10.26
CA VAL A 146 10.36 -1.52 -9.81
C VAL A 146 9.94 -2.36 -11.01
N ARG A 147 9.09 -1.83 -11.89
CA ARG A 147 8.65 -2.54 -13.10
C ARG A 147 9.82 -2.98 -13.99
N ASN A 148 10.86 -2.16 -14.13
CA ASN A 148 12.03 -2.53 -14.92
C ASN A 148 12.84 -3.65 -14.26
N ALA A 149 12.92 -3.65 -12.92
CA ALA A 149 13.65 -4.67 -12.15
C ALA A 149 12.97 -6.05 -12.13
N VAL A 150 11.65 -6.10 -12.31
CA VAL A 150 10.86 -7.35 -12.28
C VAL A 150 10.40 -7.83 -13.67
N LYS A 151 10.90 -7.20 -14.74
CA LYS A 151 10.67 -7.66 -16.11
C LYS A 151 11.63 -8.80 -16.47
N PRO A 152 11.20 -9.75 -17.32
CA PRO A 152 9.89 -9.85 -17.97
C PRO A 152 8.77 -10.51 -17.13
N GLU A 153 9.07 -10.98 -15.92
CA GLU A 153 8.20 -11.90 -15.17
C GLU A 153 6.91 -11.24 -14.64
N GLN A 154 6.90 -9.94 -14.36
CA GLN A 154 5.71 -9.22 -13.90
C GLN A 154 4.81 -8.79 -15.06
N LEU A 155 3.61 -9.38 -15.13
CA LEU A 155 2.56 -9.07 -16.10
C LEU A 155 1.23 -8.67 -15.43
N SER A 156 1.28 -7.93 -14.33
CA SER A 156 0.06 -7.42 -13.66
C SER A 156 0.17 -5.95 -13.25
N VAL A 157 0.70 -5.68 -12.06
CA VAL A 157 0.68 -4.35 -11.44
C VAL A 157 1.55 -3.36 -12.23
N GLY A 158 0.95 -2.25 -12.67
CA GLY A 158 1.67 -1.17 -13.36
C GLY A 158 2.10 -1.48 -14.80
N VAL A 159 1.59 -2.58 -15.39
CA VAL A 159 1.86 -2.98 -16.78
C VAL A 159 0.57 -2.88 -17.61
N PRO A 160 0.45 -1.87 -18.49
CA PRO A 160 -0.72 -1.74 -19.37
C PRO A 160 -0.92 -2.98 -20.26
N GLY A 161 -2.17 -3.48 -20.33
CA GLY A 161 -2.53 -4.59 -21.21
C GLY A 161 -2.00 -5.97 -20.79
N ALA A 162 -1.42 -6.09 -19.59
CA ALA A 162 -0.65 -7.27 -19.23
C ALA A 162 -1.49 -8.56 -19.12
N THR A 163 -2.73 -8.47 -18.62
CA THR A 163 -3.69 -9.58 -18.64
C THR A 163 -3.96 -10.07 -20.06
N THR A 164 -4.11 -9.13 -21.01
CA THR A 164 -4.31 -9.44 -22.44
C THR A 164 -3.06 -10.09 -23.03
N THR A 165 -1.87 -9.56 -22.73
CA THR A 165 -0.59 -10.15 -23.17
C THR A 165 -0.43 -11.58 -22.67
N MET A 166 -0.75 -11.84 -21.40
CA MET A 166 -0.70 -13.18 -20.82
C MET A 166 -1.65 -14.15 -21.52
N ALA A 167 -2.91 -13.74 -21.73
CA ALA A 167 -3.90 -14.57 -22.42
C ALA A 167 -3.49 -14.90 -23.87
N ILE A 168 -2.96 -13.91 -24.60
CA ILE A 168 -2.46 -14.10 -25.96
C ILE A 168 -1.26 -15.05 -25.96
N GLY A 169 -0.28 -14.84 -25.06
CA GLY A 169 0.92 -15.67 -24.98
C GLY A 169 0.62 -17.13 -24.66
N ILE A 170 -0.31 -17.40 -23.73
CA ILE A 170 -0.76 -18.77 -23.42
C ILE A 170 -1.40 -19.41 -24.66
N ARG A 171 -2.28 -18.68 -25.36
CA ARG A 171 -2.92 -19.16 -26.60
C ARG A 171 -1.88 -19.50 -27.67
N GLU A 172 -0.89 -18.64 -27.88
CA GLU A 172 0.16 -18.88 -28.87
C GLU A 172 0.99 -20.13 -28.55
N ARG A 173 1.35 -20.34 -27.28
CA ARG A 173 2.04 -21.56 -26.84
C ARG A 173 1.21 -22.82 -27.07
N ILE A 174 -0.10 -22.75 -26.83
CA ILE A 174 -1.04 -23.86 -27.13
C ILE A 174 -1.05 -24.17 -28.63
N GLU A 175 -1.14 -23.15 -29.48
CA GLU A 175 -1.15 -23.34 -30.94
C GLU A 175 0.19 -23.84 -31.49
N GLU A 176 1.30 -23.38 -30.94
CA GLU A 176 2.65 -23.86 -31.27
C GLU A 176 2.81 -25.36 -30.92
N ALA A 177 2.36 -25.76 -29.74
CA ALA A 177 2.38 -27.15 -29.30
C ALA A 177 1.54 -28.06 -30.22
N LYS A 178 0.32 -27.60 -30.60
CA LYS A 178 -0.53 -28.31 -31.57
C LYS A 178 0.15 -28.48 -32.92
N LYS A 179 0.78 -27.43 -33.46
CA LYS A 179 1.45 -27.45 -34.77
C LYS A 179 2.69 -28.33 -34.78
N SER A 180 3.46 -28.32 -33.70
CA SER A 180 4.72 -29.07 -33.58
C SER A 180 4.53 -30.52 -33.10
N GLY A 181 3.32 -30.90 -32.68
CA GLY A 181 3.05 -32.20 -32.05
C GLY A 181 3.73 -32.36 -30.68
N SER A 182 4.18 -31.26 -30.06
CA SER A 182 4.87 -31.28 -28.78
C SER A 182 3.88 -31.28 -27.62
N PRO A 183 4.11 -32.04 -26.54
CA PRO A 183 3.28 -31.97 -25.35
C PRO A 183 3.45 -30.61 -24.67
N LEU A 184 2.33 -29.99 -24.28
CA LEU A 184 2.30 -28.77 -23.48
C LEU A 184 1.52 -29.03 -22.18
N LEU A 185 2.12 -28.64 -21.06
CA LEU A 185 1.48 -28.62 -19.75
C LEU A 185 1.38 -27.17 -19.27
N VAL A 186 0.17 -26.74 -18.92
CA VAL A 186 -0.07 -25.44 -18.26
C VAL A 186 -0.42 -25.72 -16.81
N VAL A 187 0.39 -25.17 -15.90
CA VAL A 187 0.16 -25.30 -14.45
C VAL A 187 -0.34 -23.97 -13.92
N ALA A 188 -1.61 -23.95 -13.50
CA ALA A 188 -2.16 -22.82 -12.76
C ALA A 188 -1.63 -22.90 -11.31
N THR A 189 -0.92 -21.87 -10.88
CA THR A 189 -0.41 -21.74 -9.51
C THR A 189 -0.97 -20.47 -8.89
N ASP A 190 -1.30 -20.53 -7.61
CA ASP A 190 -1.71 -19.39 -6.81
C ASP A 190 -0.99 -19.43 -5.46
N ILE A 191 -0.74 -18.25 -4.89
CA ILE A 191 -0.08 -18.10 -3.59
C ILE A 191 -1.12 -17.57 -2.61
N SER A 192 -1.48 -18.41 -1.64
CA SER A 192 -2.37 -18.02 -0.55
C SER A 192 -1.79 -16.84 0.21
N ASN A 193 -2.60 -15.80 0.42
CA ASN A 193 -2.30 -14.69 1.33
C ASN A 193 -0.97 -13.96 1.05
N ALA A 194 -0.54 -13.89 -0.22
CA ALA A 194 0.77 -13.38 -0.63
C ALA A 194 1.11 -11.96 -0.09
N HIS A 195 0.11 -11.10 0.09
CA HIS A 195 0.30 -9.74 0.61
C HIS A 195 0.69 -9.70 2.10
N ASN A 196 0.32 -10.71 2.88
CA ASN A 196 0.52 -10.73 4.33
C ASN A 196 1.64 -11.71 4.75
N GLU A 197 1.88 -12.76 3.96
CA GLU A 197 2.79 -13.86 4.31
C GLU A 197 4.15 -13.81 3.59
N PHE A 198 4.44 -12.76 2.84
CA PHE A 198 5.76 -12.64 2.21
C PHE A 198 6.89 -12.53 3.25
N CYS A 199 8.04 -13.12 2.93
CA CYS A 199 9.20 -13.04 3.80
C CYS A 199 9.84 -11.64 3.73
N ARG A 200 9.53 -10.78 4.71
CA ARG A 200 10.01 -9.40 4.83
C ARG A 200 11.54 -9.29 4.76
N GLU A 201 12.26 -10.17 5.46
CA GLU A 201 13.73 -10.22 5.44
C GLU A 201 14.27 -10.50 4.04
N ARG A 202 13.72 -11.51 3.35
CA ARG A 202 14.12 -11.86 1.99
C ARG A 202 13.77 -10.74 1.01
N ALA A 203 12.59 -10.12 1.16
CA ALA A 203 12.19 -8.97 0.34
C ALA A 203 13.16 -7.80 0.51
N GLN A 204 13.51 -7.44 1.75
CA GLN A 204 14.47 -6.38 2.05
C GLN A 204 15.84 -6.66 1.42
N ARG A 205 16.35 -7.89 1.56
CA ARG A 205 17.63 -8.30 0.96
C ARG A 205 17.60 -8.18 -0.56
N SER A 206 16.54 -8.69 -1.20
CA SER A 206 16.37 -8.58 -2.65
C SER A 206 16.28 -7.13 -3.12
N ILE A 207 15.63 -6.24 -2.35
CA ILE A 207 15.57 -4.80 -2.67
C ILE A 207 16.97 -4.19 -2.62
N MET A 208 17.75 -4.49 -1.58
CA MET A 208 19.13 -3.99 -1.43
C MET A 208 20.04 -4.46 -2.58
N GLU A 209 20.04 -5.76 -2.88
CA GLU A 209 20.83 -6.33 -4.00
C GLU A 209 20.45 -5.73 -5.36
N ARG A 210 19.17 -5.39 -5.57
CA ARG A 210 18.72 -4.75 -6.80
C ARG A 210 19.10 -3.27 -6.84
N ALA A 211 19.04 -2.57 -5.72
CA ALA A 211 19.44 -1.17 -5.63
C ALA A 211 20.94 -0.95 -5.87
N ASP A 212 21.78 -1.93 -5.53
CA ASP A 212 23.21 -1.90 -5.87
C ASP A 212 23.45 -1.80 -7.39
N ASN A 213 22.55 -2.37 -8.19
CA ASN A 213 22.62 -2.37 -9.66
C ASN A 213 21.80 -1.25 -10.30
N ASP A 214 20.70 -0.84 -9.66
CA ASP A 214 19.83 0.24 -10.11
C ASP A 214 19.57 1.24 -8.95
N PRO A 215 20.36 2.32 -8.87
CA PRO A 215 20.23 3.31 -7.81
C PRO A 215 18.85 3.97 -7.73
N SER A 216 18.02 3.90 -8.79
CA SER A 216 16.65 4.43 -8.75
C SER A 216 15.72 3.66 -7.79
N LEU A 217 16.14 2.48 -7.33
CA LEU A 217 15.46 1.69 -6.30
C LEU A 217 15.89 2.04 -4.86
N THR A 218 16.91 2.88 -4.67
CA THR A 218 17.43 3.25 -3.34
C THR A 218 16.33 3.71 -2.38
N PRO A 219 15.36 4.57 -2.78
CA PRO A 219 14.28 4.99 -1.89
C PRO A 219 13.44 3.83 -1.34
N LEU A 220 13.34 2.72 -2.07
CA LEU A 220 12.56 1.56 -1.66
C LEU A 220 13.20 0.83 -0.46
N ILE A 221 14.52 0.91 -0.29
CA ILE A 221 15.24 0.25 0.81
C ILE A 221 14.69 0.73 2.15
N ARG A 222 14.63 2.05 2.34
CA ARG A 222 14.20 2.68 3.60
C ARG A 222 12.69 2.56 3.76
N ALA A 223 11.95 2.84 2.69
CA ALA A 223 10.50 2.79 2.76
C ALA A 223 10.00 1.38 3.09
N HIS A 224 10.55 0.34 2.48
CA HIS A 224 10.20 -1.03 2.84
C HIS A 224 10.55 -1.33 4.31
N ALA A 225 11.68 -0.85 4.82
CA ALA A 225 12.05 -1.06 6.22
C ALA A 225 11.15 -0.36 7.24
N VAL A 226 10.47 0.72 6.84
CA VAL A 226 9.45 1.40 7.67
C VAL A 226 8.10 0.70 7.52
N LEU A 227 7.68 0.42 6.29
CA LEU A 227 6.35 -0.13 5.98
C LEU A 227 6.22 -1.62 6.34
N ALA A 228 7.32 -2.36 6.29
CA ALA A 228 7.39 -3.75 6.72
C ALA A 228 7.71 -3.88 8.21
N ASP A 229 7.98 -2.78 8.93
CA ASP A 229 8.11 -2.83 10.39
C ASP A 229 6.78 -3.26 10.99
N THR A 230 6.84 -4.30 11.81
CA THR A 230 5.67 -4.86 12.48
C THR A 230 5.38 -4.05 13.74
N ASN A 231 4.18 -4.20 14.28
CA ASN A 231 3.69 -3.49 15.47
C ASN A 231 3.15 -2.07 15.28
N SER A 232 2.66 -1.72 14.08
CA SER A 232 1.76 -0.57 13.94
C SER A 232 0.39 -0.94 14.51
N PRO A 233 -0.28 -0.05 15.26
CA PRO A 233 -1.58 -0.35 15.85
C PRO A 233 -2.67 -0.40 14.77
N ILE A 234 -3.48 -1.46 14.82
CA ILE A 234 -4.65 -1.65 13.97
C ILE A 234 -5.89 -1.41 14.82
N PHE A 235 -6.79 -0.60 14.29
CA PHE A 235 -8.03 -0.22 14.96
C PHE A 235 -9.25 -0.67 14.15
N ALA A 236 -10.37 -0.88 14.81
CA ALA A 236 -11.66 -1.18 14.19
C ALA A 236 -12.69 -0.09 14.53
N ARG A 237 -13.63 0.15 13.62
CA ARG A 237 -14.75 1.05 13.89
C ARG A 237 -15.77 0.33 14.76
N ASP A 238 -16.13 0.94 15.87
CA ASP A 238 -17.30 0.56 16.63
C ASP A 238 -18.38 1.65 16.43
N PRO A 239 -19.50 1.35 15.74
CA PRO A 239 -20.58 2.32 15.52
C PRO A 239 -21.18 2.88 16.82
N SER A 240 -21.02 2.18 17.94
CA SER A 240 -21.50 2.62 19.24
C SER A 240 -20.54 3.58 19.95
N LYS A 241 -19.32 3.76 19.44
CA LYS A 241 -18.27 4.59 20.05
C LYS A 241 -17.84 5.70 19.11
N HIS A 242 -17.46 6.82 19.72
CA HIS A 242 -16.97 7.98 18.97
C HIS A 242 -15.55 7.77 18.42
N ARG A 243 -14.75 6.92 19.07
CA ARG A 243 -13.35 6.65 18.69
C ARG A 243 -13.19 5.19 18.27
N PRO A 244 -12.30 4.91 17.29
CA PRO A 244 -11.90 3.56 16.95
C PRO A 244 -11.35 2.79 18.15
N GLU A 245 -11.57 1.48 18.15
CA GLU A 245 -11.06 0.58 19.17
C GLU A 245 -9.78 -0.09 18.71
N PHE A 246 -8.82 -0.22 19.62
CA PHE A 246 -7.61 -1.00 19.34
C PHE A 246 -7.99 -2.47 19.17
N LEU A 247 -7.58 -3.06 18.05
CA LEU A 247 -7.84 -4.46 17.73
C LEU A 247 -6.59 -5.31 18.01
N CYS A 248 -5.49 -4.97 17.34
CA CYS A 248 -4.24 -5.70 17.43
C CYS A 248 -3.07 -4.86 16.89
N PHE A 249 -1.87 -5.42 17.00
CA PHE A 249 -0.69 -4.91 16.33
C PHE A 249 -0.51 -5.62 14.98
N SER A 250 0.00 -4.91 13.96
CA SER A 250 0.38 -5.53 12.70
C SER A 250 1.47 -6.59 12.92
N SER A 251 1.27 -7.76 12.33
CA SER A 251 2.22 -8.89 12.33
C SER A 251 3.21 -8.85 11.18
#